data_AF-A0A327JPK4-F1
#
_entry.id   AF-A0A327JPK4-F1
#
_cell.length_a   1.000
_cell.length_b   1.000
_cell.length_c   1.000
_cell.angle_alpha   90.00
_cell.angle_beta   90.00
_cell.angle_gamma   90.00
#
_symmetry.space_group_name_H-M   'P 1'
#
loop_
_entity.id
_entity.type
_entity.pdbx_description
1 polymer ?
#
loop_
_entity_poly.entity_id
_entity_poly.type
_entity_poly.pdbx_seq_one_letter_code
_entity_poly.pdbx_strand_id
1 'polypeptide(L)' 'MSKSFFGYRRENGRVGVRNHVIILPLDDLSNAAAEAVANNIKGALALPHHYGRLQFGADLELHFRTLIGTG' A
#
# COMPACT_ATOMS: atom_id res chain seq x y z
N MET A 1 -14.60 13.18 29.69
CA MET A 1 -13.70 12.03 29.44
C MET A 1 -12.95 12.26 28.14
N SER A 2 -11.63 12.08 28.12
CA SER A 2 -10.89 12.09 26.84
C SER A 2 -11.20 10.80 26.08
N LYS A 3 -11.37 10.90 24.76
CA LYS A 3 -11.54 9.73 23.89
C LYS A 3 -10.17 9.17 23.56
N SER A 4 -9.96 7.87 23.76
CA SER A 4 -8.71 7.16 23.45
C SER A 4 -9.00 5.88 22.67
N PHE A 5 -8.00 5.36 21.96
CA PHE A 5 -8.04 4.09 21.24
C PHE A 5 -6.66 3.41 21.24
N PHE A 6 -6.63 2.10 21.02
CA PHE A 6 -5.38 1.36 20.83
C PHE A 6 -4.89 1.53 19.38
N GLY A 7 -3.66 2.01 19.21
CA GLY A 7 -3.08 2.25 17.88
C GLY A 7 -1.60 1.90 17.79
N TYR A 8 -1.10 1.77 16.57
CA TYR A 8 0.28 1.44 16.27
C TYR A 8 1.07 2.72 16.01
N ARG A 9 1.95 3.07 16.94
CA ARG A 9 2.82 4.25 16.83
C ARG A 9 3.94 3.99 15.82
N ARG A 10 4.17 4.94 14.92
CA ARG A 10 5.28 4.94 13.95
C ARG A 10 6.39 5.88 14.43
N GLU A 11 7.60 5.70 13.92
CA GLU A 11 8.77 6.52 14.29
C GLU A 11 8.57 8.00 13.96
N ASN A 12 7.83 8.32 12.90
CA ASN A 12 7.47 9.69 12.51
C ASN A 12 6.36 10.32 13.38
N GLY A 13 5.99 9.70 14.50
CA GLY A 13 4.99 10.22 15.44
C GLY A 13 3.53 9.98 15.03
N ARG A 14 3.23 9.57 13.80
CA ARG A 14 1.86 9.21 13.37
C ARG A 14 1.42 7.91 14.04
N VAL A 15 0.10 7.76 14.22
CA VAL A 15 -0.53 6.56 14.81
C VAL A 15 -1.48 5.95 13.80
N GLY A 16 -1.24 4.68 13.45
CA GLY A 16 -2.11 3.89 12.57
C GLY A 16 -3.11 3.04 13.35
N VAL A 17 -4.26 2.76 12.74
CA VAL A 17 -5.29 1.84 13.28
C VAL A 17 -5.07 0.39 12.84
N ARG A 18 -4.11 0.14 11.93
CA ARG A 18 -3.78 -1.18 11.36
C ARG A 18 -2.26 -1.37 11.36
N ASN A 19 -1.83 -2.64 11.48
CA ASN A 19 -0.42 -3.03 11.38
C ASN A 19 -0.26 -4.23 10.46
N HIS A 20 -0.19 -3.96 9.16
CA HIS A 20 -0.03 -4.97 8.13
C HIS A 20 1.44 -5.10 7.71
N VAL A 21 1.84 -6.32 7.34
CA VAL A 21 3.04 -6.56 6.54
C VAL A 21 2.64 -6.46 5.09
N ILE A 22 3.17 -5.47 4.36
CA ILE A 22 2.78 -5.20 2.98
C ILE A 22 3.81 -5.76 2.01
N ILE A 23 3.32 -6.36 0.92
CA ILE A 23 4.10 -6.67 -0.27
C ILE A 23 3.69 -5.66 -1.33
N LEU A 24 4.60 -4.74 -1.64
CA LEU A 24 4.41 -3.70 -2.63
C LEU A 24 5.19 -4.08 -3.89
N PRO A 25 4.52 -4.52 -4.98
CA PRO A 25 5.20 -4.74 -6.26
C PRO A 25 5.75 -3.42 -6.80
N LEU A 26 6.73 -3.49 -7.70
CA LEU A 26 7.29 -2.30 -8.38
C LEU A 26 6.41 -1.83 -9.54
N ASP A 27 5.78 -2.77 -10.24
CA ASP A 27 4.96 -2.55 -11.43
C ASP A 27 3.81 -3.57 -11.53
N ASP A 28 2.94 -3.40 -12.54
CA ASP A 28 1.80 -4.28 -12.78
C ASP A 28 2.20 -5.70 -13.22
N LEU A 29 3.37 -5.88 -13.86
CA LEU A 29 3.90 -7.20 -14.21
C LEU A 29 4.20 -8.02 -12.95
N SER A 30 4.70 -7.36 -11.92
CA SER A 30 5.09 -7.97 -10.65
C SER A 30 3.91 -8.28 -9.73
N ASN A 31 2.68 -7.88 -10.08
CA ASN A 31 1.49 -8.13 -9.28
C ASN A 31 1.28 -9.62 -9.00
N ALA A 32 1.37 -10.47 -10.03
CA ALA A 32 1.17 -11.91 -9.89
C ALA A 32 2.18 -12.52 -8.89
N ALA A 33 3.42 -12.04 -8.90
CA ALA A 33 4.43 -12.47 -7.94
C ALA A 33 4.09 -12.00 -6.51
N ALA A 34 3.73 -10.72 -6.34
CA ALA A 34 3.35 -10.17 -5.04
C ALA A 34 2.14 -10.89 -4.43
N GLU A 35 1.11 -11.15 -5.23
CA GLU A 35 -0.09 -11.90 -4.82
C GLU A 35 0.24 -13.35 -4.45
N ALA A 36 1.09 -14.02 -5.23
CA ALA A 36 1.54 -15.37 -4.92
C ALA A 36 2.28 -15.43 -3.57
N VAL A 37 3.15 -14.45 -3.28
CA VAL A 37 3.83 -14.39 -1.96
C VAL A 37 2.81 -14.13 -0.85
N ALA A 38 1.88 -13.19 -1.02
CA ALA A 38 0.86 -12.89 0.00
C ALA A 38 -0.06 -14.09 0.28
N ASN A 39 -0.39 -14.90 -0.73
CA ASN A 39 -1.18 -16.11 -0.55
C ASN A 39 -0.48 -17.17 0.33
N ASN A 40 0.84 -17.27 0.18
CA ASN A 40 1.68 -18.24 0.90
C ASN A 40 2.12 -17.76 2.29
N ILE A 41 2.31 -16.46 2.51
CA ILE A 41 2.75 -15.88 3.79
C ILE A 41 1.55 -15.33 4.56
N LYS A 42 1.12 -16.05 5.61
CA LYS A 42 -0.02 -15.63 6.43
C LYS A 42 0.29 -14.32 7.19
N GLY A 43 -0.64 -13.38 7.13
CA GLY A 43 -0.50 -12.05 7.75
C GLY A 43 0.15 -11.00 6.85
N ALA A 44 0.63 -11.39 5.65
CA ALA A 44 1.05 -10.45 4.63
C ALA A 44 -0.13 -10.05 3.72
N LEU A 45 -0.09 -8.82 3.20
CA LEU A 45 -1.08 -8.28 2.27
C LEU A 45 -0.36 -7.71 1.05
N ALA A 46 -0.74 -8.18 -0.14
CA ALA A 46 -0.30 -7.57 -1.39
C ALA A 46 -1.14 -6.33 -1.71
N LEU A 47 -0.50 -5.26 -2.15
CA LEU A 47 -1.15 -4.05 -2.67
C LEU A 47 -0.77 -3.91 -4.16
N PRO A 48 -1.51 -4.57 -5.07
CA PRO A 48 -1.12 -4.64 -6.48
C PRO A 48 -1.19 -3.26 -7.16
N HIS A 49 -0.27 -3.03 -8.09
CA HIS A 49 -0.28 -1.85 -8.94
C HIS A 49 -1.49 -1.89 -9.89
N HIS A 50 -2.20 -0.77 -9.94
CA HIS A 50 -3.21 -0.54 -10.96
C HIS A 50 -2.50 -0.36 -12.30
N TYR A 51 -3.06 -0.88 -13.41
CA TYR A 51 -2.45 -0.83 -14.74
C TYR A 51 -2.03 0.61 -15.09
N GLY A 52 -0.73 0.89 -15.05
CA GLY A 52 -0.22 2.26 -15.00
C GLY A 52 1.03 2.52 -15.84
N ARG A 53 1.23 1.74 -16.90
CA ARG A 53 2.30 1.99 -17.87
C ARG A 53 1.84 3.03 -18.89
N LEU A 54 2.81 3.79 -19.43
CA LEU A 54 2.60 4.75 -20.52
C LEU A 54 1.61 5.88 -20.20
N GLN A 55 1.51 6.29 -18.94
CA GLN A 55 0.76 7.48 -18.55
C GLN A 55 1.60 8.73 -18.79
N PHE A 56 0.95 9.82 -19.20
CA PHE A 56 1.59 11.10 -19.44
C PHE A 56 0.70 12.24 -18.97
N GLY A 57 1.30 13.41 -18.71
CA GLY A 57 0.59 14.61 -18.32
C GLY A 57 -0.29 14.40 -17.08
N ALA A 58 -1.54 14.87 -17.14
CA ALA A 58 -2.46 14.85 -16.01
C ALA A 58 -2.78 13.44 -15.48
N ASP A 59 -2.75 12.42 -16.33
CA ASP A 59 -3.03 11.04 -15.93
C ASP A 59 -1.90 10.46 -15.07
N LEU A 60 -0.65 10.79 -15.41
CA LEU A 60 0.52 10.41 -14.62
C LEU A 60 0.49 11.05 -13.22
N GLU A 61 0.16 12.34 -13.18
CA GLU A 61 0.05 13.09 -11.91
C GLU A 61 -1.08 12.55 -11.02
N LEU A 62 -2.22 12.19 -11.61
CA LEU A 62 -3.31 11.54 -10.87
C LEU A 62 -2.90 10.15 -10.35
N HIS A 63 -2.18 9.39 -11.17
CA HIS A 63 -1.70 8.06 -10.79
C HIS A 63 -0.77 8.10 -9.59
N PHE A 64 0.25 8.97 -9.60
CA PHE A 64 1.16 9.11 -8.46
C PHE A 64 0.45 9.60 -7.19
N ARG A 65 -0.44 10.59 -7.31
CA ARG A 65 -1.23 11.08 -6.16
C ARG A 65 -2.12 10.00 -5.55
N THR A 66 -2.62 9.10 -6.38
CA THR A 66 -3.43 7.97 -5.90
C THR A 66 -2.54 6.93 -5.22
N LEU A 67 -1.44 6.52 -5.86
CA LEU A 67 -0.54 5.48 -5.34
C LEU A 67 0.13 5.86 -4.02
N ILE A 68 0.59 7.11 -3.86
CA ILE A 68 1.21 7.57 -2.59
C ILE A 68 0.22 7.56 -1.41
N GLY A 69 -1.09 7.59 -1.72
CA GLY A 69 -2.16 7.48 -0.75
C GLY A 69 -2.56 6.03 -0.41
N THR A 70 -1.97 5.02 -1.08
CA THR A 70 -2.26 3.62 -0.80
C THR A 70 -1.55 3.18 0.49
N GLY A 71 -2.25 3.31 1.63
CA GLY A 71 -1.76 2.93 2.96
C GLY A 71 -2.34 3.78 4.07
#